data_AF-A0A6G4QXG0-F1
#
_entry.id   AF-A0A6G4QXG0-F1
#
_cell.length_a   1.000
_cell.length_b   1.000
_cell.length_c   1.000
_cell.angle_alpha   90.00
_cell.angle_beta   90.00
_cell.angle_gamma   90.00
#
_symmetry.space_group_name_H-M   'P 1'
#
loop_
_entity.id
_entity.type
_entity.pdbx_description
1 polymer ?
#
loop_
_entity_poly.entity_id
_entity_poly.type
_entity_poly.pdbx_seq_one_letter_code
_entity_poly.pdbx_strand_id
1 'polypeptide(L)'
;MTGSTMRSWSSPGAATTLESFAGFLLAMTSITPPRASARQMLAFCIVAMANIRNESINLADLMTAGGDDGDGKAILGRSIERTFGLFMEPTRQNPDGLGWVTQELDPDDRRKKYLKLTEKGWEAVATIAEGTWRAS
;
A
#
# COMPACT_ATOMS: atom_id res chain seq x y z
N MET A 1 31.64 -8.99 34.77
CA MET A 1 30.23 -9.35 35.07
C MET A 1 29.36 -8.60 34.09
N THR A 2 28.83 -9.32 33.10
CA THR A 2 28.02 -8.81 32.00
C THR A 2 26.59 -8.59 32.48
N GLY A 3 26.26 -7.35 32.83
CA GLY A 3 24.89 -6.92 33.07
C GLY A 3 24.11 -6.98 31.77
N SER A 4 23.39 -8.09 31.58
CA SER A 4 22.42 -8.29 30.52
C SER A 4 21.43 -7.13 30.54
N THR A 5 21.49 -6.28 29.52
CA THR A 5 20.48 -5.28 29.17
C THR A 5 19.19 -6.02 28.89
N MET A 6 18.42 -6.25 29.96
CA MET A 6 17.06 -6.76 29.91
C MET A 6 16.22 -5.68 29.22
N ARG A 7 16.13 -5.86 27.91
CA ARG A 7 15.61 -4.96 26.89
C ARG A 7 14.14 -4.64 27.24
N SER A 8 13.80 -3.36 27.40
CA SER A 8 12.48 -2.87 27.85
C SER A 8 11.39 -3.01 26.79
N TRP A 9 11.06 -4.23 26.36
CA TRP A 9 10.03 -4.51 25.35
C TRP A 9 8.59 -4.36 25.86
N SER A 10 8.40 -4.11 27.15
CA SER A 10 7.10 -3.97 27.79
C SER A 10 6.63 -2.52 27.83
N SER A 11 6.73 -1.78 26.72
CA SER A 11 6.03 -0.50 26.63
C SER A 11 4.59 -0.78 26.19
N PRO A 12 3.56 -0.34 26.94
CA PRO A 12 2.17 -0.44 26.51
C PRO A 12 1.95 0.12 25.09
N GLY A 13 2.73 1.13 24.69
CA GLY A 13 2.72 1.69 23.33
C GLY A 13 3.18 0.72 22.23
N ALA A 14 4.13 -0.18 22.50
CA ALA A 14 4.56 -1.16 21.50
C ALA A 14 3.47 -2.19 21.22
N ALA A 15 2.78 -2.67 22.26
CA ALA A 15 1.64 -3.59 22.11
C ALA A 15 0.51 -2.94 21.30
N THR A 16 0.08 -1.73 21.67
CA THR A 16 -0.97 -1.00 20.92
C THR A 16 -0.57 -0.73 19.47
N THR A 17 0.70 -0.40 19.20
CA THR A 17 1.18 -0.20 17.82
C THR A 17 1.08 -1.49 17.00
N LEU A 18 1.49 -2.62 17.59
CA LEU A 18 1.41 -3.93 16.94
C LEU A 18 -0.05 -4.39 16.75
N GLU A 19 -0.93 -4.12 17.70
CA GLU A 19 -2.37 -4.40 17.58
C GLU A 19 -3.00 -3.61 16.44
N SER A 20 -2.74 -2.30 16.35
CA SER A 20 -3.22 -1.47 15.25
C SER A 20 -2.66 -1.94 13.90
N PHE A 21 -1.37 -2.27 13.84
CA PHE A 21 -0.73 -2.79 12.63
C PHE A 21 -1.31 -4.15 12.22
N ALA A 22 -1.52 -5.07 13.17
CA ALA A 22 -2.13 -6.36 12.91
C ALA A 22 -3.59 -6.20 12.43
N GLY A 23 -4.37 -5.31 13.03
CA GLY A 23 -5.73 -4.99 12.60
C GLY A 23 -5.77 -4.47 11.17
N PHE A 24 -4.86 -3.56 10.83
CA PHE A 24 -4.68 -3.04 9.47
C PHE A 24 -4.35 -4.16 8.47
N LEU A 25 -3.40 -5.04 8.79
CA LEU A 25 -3.04 -6.17 7.93
C LEU A 25 -4.20 -7.16 7.75
N LEU A 26 -4.95 -7.46 8.81
CA LEU A 26 -6.13 -8.32 8.75
C LEU A 26 -7.21 -7.74 7.83
N ALA A 27 -7.52 -6.44 7.98
CA ALA A 27 -8.49 -5.78 7.12
C ALA A 27 -8.02 -5.76 5.65
N MET A 28 -6.74 -5.50 5.40
CA MET A 28 -6.19 -5.53 4.05
C MET A 28 -6.22 -6.92 3.42
N THR A 29 -5.82 -7.95 4.17
CA THR A 29 -5.79 -9.33 3.68
C THR A 29 -7.18 -9.93 3.46
N SER A 30 -8.23 -9.41 4.11
CA SER A 30 -9.59 -9.89 3.88
C SER A 30 -10.23 -9.38 2.59
N ILE A 31 -9.75 -8.25 2.06
CA ILE A 31 -10.27 -7.64 0.82
C ILE A 31 -9.28 -7.68 -0.35
N THR A 32 -8.08 -8.21 -0.14
CA THR A 32 -7.09 -8.45 -1.20
C THR A 32 -7.00 -9.94 -1.56
N PRO A 33 -6.63 -10.30 -2.80
CA PRO A 33 -6.45 -11.69 -3.16
C PRO A 33 -5.28 -12.33 -2.38
N PRO A 34 -5.31 -13.64 -2.08
CA PRO A 34 -4.24 -14.31 -1.34
C PRO A 34 -2.83 -14.20 -1.96
N ARG A 35 -2.78 -13.90 -3.26
CA ARG A 35 -1.54 -13.71 -4.02
C ARG A 35 -0.95 -12.29 -3.94
N ALA A 36 -1.61 -11.36 -3.25
CA ALA A 36 -1.10 -10.01 -3.05
C ALA A 36 0.13 -10.05 -2.13
N SER A 37 1.28 -9.64 -2.63
CA SER A 37 2.51 -9.56 -1.84
C SER A 37 2.53 -8.32 -0.94
N ALA A 38 3.31 -8.38 0.15
CA ALA A 38 3.52 -7.24 1.05
C ALA A 38 4.03 -5.98 0.31
N ARG A 39 4.86 -6.14 -0.73
CA ARG A 39 5.33 -5.01 -1.55
C ARG A 39 4.22 -4.39 -2.39
N GLN A 40 3.32 -5.19 -2.95
CA GLN A 40 2.14 -4.68 -3.66
C GLN A 40 1.21 -3.94 -2.71
N MET A 41 0.94 -4.52 -1.54
CA MET A 41 0.17 -3.88 -0.48
C MET A 41 0.78 -2.54 -0.05
N LEU A 42 2.10 -2.50 0.20
CA LEU A 42 2.83 -1.27 0.50
C LEU A 42 2.70 -0.23 -0.62
N ALA A 43 2.83 -0.64 -1.88
CA ALA A 43 2.71 0.25 -3.02
C ALA A 43 1.30 0.88 -3.10
N PHE A 44 0.26 0.10 -2.86
CA PHE A 44 -1.11 0.63 -2.77
C PHE A 44 -1.25 1.64 -1.62
N CYS A 45 -0.72 1.34 -0.43
CA CYS A 45 -0.74 2.27 0.71
C CYS A 45 -0.08 3.61 0.38
N ILE A 46 1.05 3.60 -0.32
CA ILE A 46 1.75 4.82 -0.74
C ILE A 46 0.87 5.65 -1.68
N VAL A 47 0.23 5.02 -2.66
CA VAL A 47 -0.72 5.69 -3.56
C VAL A 47 -1.90 6.26 -2.78
N ALA A 48 -2.48 5.49 -1.87
CA ALA A 48 -3.59 5.93 -1.03
C ALA A 48 -3.20 7.14 -0.16
N MET A 49 -2.03 7.12 0.48
CA MET A 49 -1.52 8.25 1.26
C MET A 49 -1.35 9.51 0.42
N ALA A 50 -0.78 9.40 -0.79
CA ALA A 50 -0.64 10.54 -1.69
C ALA A 50 -2.03 11.12 -2.05
N ASN A 51 -3.01 10.26 -2.37
CA ASN A 51 -4.36 10.70 -2.69
C ASN A 51 -5.06 11.37 -1.49
N ILE A 52 -4.93 10.83 -0.28
CA ILE A 52 -5.45 11.44 0.96
C ILE A 52 -4.85 12.83 1.20
N ARG A 53 -3.56 13.00 0.88
CA ARG A 53 -2.84 14.28 1.03
C ARG A 53 -3.06 15.23 -0.14
N ASN A 54 -3.84 14.84 -1.14
CA ASN A 54 -4.01 15.55 -2.39
C ASN A 54 -2.67 15.82 -3.11
N GLU A 55 -1.73 14.89 -2.98
CA GLU A 55 -0.44 14.86 -3.67
C GLU A 55 -0.55 14.04 -4.95
N SER A 56 0.17 14.47 -5.99
CA SER A 56 0.27 13.70 -7.24
C SER A 56 1.40 12.68 -7.13
N ILE A 57 1.11 11.44 -7.51
CA ILE A 57 2.11 10.37 -7.57
C ILE A 57 1.96 9.61 -8.89
N ASN A 58 3.06 9.38 -9.60
CA ASN A 58 3.10 8.53 -10.78
C ASN A 58 3.82 7.20 -10.47
N LEU A 59 3.86 6.29 -11.45
CA LEU A 59 4.49 4.98 -11.27
C LEU A 59 6.01 5.07 -11.05
N ALA A 60 6.68 6.05 -11.67
CA ALA A 60 8.11 6.28 -11.46
C ALA A 60 8.40 6.73 -10.03
N ASP A 61 7.61 7.67 -9.50
CA ASP A 61 7.72 8.12 -8.11
C ASP A 61 7.50 6.94 -7.14
N LEU A 62 6.48 6.11 -7.43
CA LEU A 62 6.14 4.94 -6.63
C LEU A 62 7.29 3.92 -6.56
N MET A 63 8.04 3.71 -7.63
CA MET A 63 9.19 2.79 -7.64
C MET A 63 10.28 3.19 -6.63
N THR A 64 10.38 4.48 -6.31
CA THR A 64 11.38 5.04 -5.39
C THR A 64 10.83 5.36 -4.01
N ALA A 65 9.51 5.48 -3.86
CA ALA A 65 8.86 5.94 -2.62
C ALA A 65 9.05 5.02 -1.41
N GLY A 66 9.36 3.74 -1.63
CA GLY A 66 9.58 2.77 -0.56
C GLY A 66 10.95 2.84 0.11
N GLY A 67 11.89 3.66 -0.41
CA GLY A 67 13.28 3.65 0.03
C GLY A 67 14.05 2.39 -0.39
N ASP A 68 15.20 2.17 0.23
CA ASP A 68 16.11 1.06 -0.07
C ASP A 68 16.10 0.00 1.05
N ASP A 69 16.36 -1.25 0.67
CA ASP A 69 16.55 -2.37 1.58
C ASP A 69 17.96 -2.38 2.21
N GLY A 70 18.26 -3.40 3.02
CA GLY A 70 19.57 -3.53 3.70
C GLY A 70 20.77 -3.67 2.76
N ASP A 71 20.55 -3.98 1.48
CA ASP A 71 21.59 -4.05 0.44
C ASP A 71 21.70 -2.74 -0.37
N GLY A 72 20.91 -1.71 -0.06
CA GLY A 72 20.84 -0.48 -0.83
C GLY A 72 20.05 -0.61 -2.14
N LYS A 73 19.13 -1.58 -2.25
CA LYS A 73 18.27 -1.76 -3.42
C LYS A 73 16.87 -1.24 -3.13
N ALA A 74 16.27 -0.54 -4.09
CA ALA A 74 14.91 -0.02 -3.95
C ALA A 74 13.90 -1.12 -3.56
N ILE A 75 13.15 -0.90 -2.49
CA ILE A 75 12.20 -1.87 -1.92
C ILE A 75 11.11 -2.26 -2.92
N LEU A 76 10.60 -1.29 -3.68
CA LEU A 76 9.57 -1.49 -4.71
C LEU A 76 10.21 -1.71 -6.09
N GLY A 77 11.01 -0.74 -6.54
CA GLY A 77 11.78 -0.81 -7.79
C GLY A 77 10.95 -1.22 -9.01
N ARG A 78 11.62 -1.75 -10.04
CA ARG A 78 10.96 -2.17 -11.29
C ARG A 78 9.98 -3.35 -11.13
N SER A 79 10.03 -4.07 -10.01
CA SER A 79 9.12 -5.18 -9.77
C SER A 79 7.66 -4.73 -9.67
N ILE A 80 7.45 -3.50 -9.19
CA ILE A 80 6.11 -2.94 -9.02
C ILE A 80 5.46 -2.58 -10.35
N GLU A 81 6.24 -2.13 -11.35
CA GLU A 81 5.72 -1.79 -12.68
C GLU A 81 4.93 -2.95 -13.31
N ARG A 82 5.37 -4.20 -13.06
CA ARG A 82 4.73 -5.40 -13.59
C ARG A 82 3.57 -5.90 -12.73
N THR A 83 3.60 -5.61 -11.44
CA THR A 83 2.72 -6.25 -10.45
C THR A 83 1.64 -5.31 -9.90
N PHE A 84 1.79 -4.00 -10.11
CA PHE A 84 0.83 -2.98 -9.68
C PHE A 84 -0.50 -3.06 -10.43
N GLY A 85 -0.52 -3.72 -11.60
CA GLY A 85 -1.75 -4.00 -12.35
C GLY A 85 -2.84 -4.69 -11.52
N LEU A 86 -2.49 -5.36 -10.41
CA LEU A 86 -3.43 -5.93 -9.46
C LEU A 86 -4.44 -4.91 -8.91
N PHE A 87 -4.02 -3.66 -8.65
CA PHE A 87 -4.90 -2.64 -8.08
C PHE A 87 -5.65 -1.82 -9.14
N MET A 88 -5.27 -1.97 -10.41
CA MET A 88 -5.91 -1.31 -11.53
C MET A 88 -7.23 -1.99 -11.90
N GLU A 89 -8.01 -1.35 -12.77
CA GLU A 89 -9.20 -1.96 -13.38
C GLU A 89 -8.89 -3.33 -14.01
N PRO A 90 -9.82 -4.31 -13.91
CA PRO A 90 -9.74 -5.57 -14.64
C PRO A 90 -9.45 -5.35 -16.13
N THR A 91 -8.51 -6.11 -16.66
CA THR A 91 -8.24 -6.15 -18.10
C THR A 91 -8.25 -7.59 -18.58
N ARG A 92 -8.27 -7.79 -19.91
CA ARG A 92 -8.13 -9.15 -20.47
C ARG A 92 -6.84 -9.85 -20.05
N GLN A 93 -5.77 -9.10 -19.79
CA GLN A 93 -4.48 -9.64 -19.35
C GLN A 93 -4.39 -9.82 -17.83
N ASN A 94 -5.15 -9.03 -17.07
CA ASN A 94 -5.27 -9.15 -15.62
C ASN A 94 -6.75 -9.07 -15.21
N PRO A 95 -7.51 -10.18 -15.33
CA PRO A 95 -8.94 -10.18 -15.05
C PRO A 95 -9.26 -9.99 -13.57
N ASP A 96 -8.30 -10.26 -12.68
CA ASP A 96 -8.48 -10.10 -11.23
C ASP A 96 -8.05 -8.71 -10.73
N GLY A 97 -8.02 -7.71 -11.61
CA GLY A 97 -7.78 -6.32 -11.21
C GLY A 97 -8.81 -5.87 -10.18
N LEU A 98 -8.37 -5.20 -9.12
CA LEU A 98 -9.27 -4.77 -8.05
C LEU A 98 -10.09 -3.54 -8.42
N GLY A 99 -9.64 -2.74 -9.40
CA GLY A 99 -10.28 -1.48 -9.78
C GLY A 99 -10.22 -0.42 -8.68
N TRP A 100 -9.20 -0.46 -7.84
CA TRP A 100 -9.00 0.50 -6.75
C TRP A 100 -8.22 1.74 -7.18
N VAL A 101 -7.42 1.61 -8.24
CA VAL A 101 -6.57 2.65 -8.76
C VAL A 101 -6.84 2.84 -10.25
N THR A 102 -6.87 4.09 -10.68
CA THR A 102 -6.91 4.50 -12.08
C THR A 102 -5.72 5.39 -12.43
N GLN A 103 -5.54 5.67 -13.71
CA GLN A 103 -4.54 6.61 -14.23
C GLN A 103 -5.24 7.83 -14.82
N GLU A 104 -4.91 8.99 -14.28
CA GLU A 104 -5.33 10.29 -14.81
C GLU A 104 -4.17 10.92 -15.59
N LEU A 105 -4.46 11.44 -16.79
CA LEU A 105 -3.46 12.16 -17.58
C LEU A 105 -3.23 13.55 -16.97
N ASP A 106 -1.98 13.96 -16.89
CA ASP A 106 -1.66 15.36 -16.56
C ASP A 106 -2.23 16.29 -17.66
N PRO A 107 -2.97 17.35 -17.30
CA PRO A 107 -3.58 18.26 -18.27
C PRO A 107 -2.55 19.04 -19.08
N ASP A 108 -1.37 19.30 -18.51
CA ASP A 108 -0.29 20.09 -19.12
C ASP A 108 0.71 19.18 -19.85
N ASP A 109 0.86 17.92 -19.44
CA ASP A 109 1.70 16.93 -20.11
C ASP A 109 1.06 15.53 -20.17
N ARG A 110 0.35 15.24 -21.27
CA ARG A 110 -0.33 13.95 -21.52
C ARG A 110 0.59 12.72 -21.48
N ARG A 111 1.93 12.88 -21.42
CA ARG A 111 2.87 11.76 -21.22
C ARG A 111 2.93 11.31 -19.77
N LYS A 112 2.55 12.17 -18.82
CA LYS A 112 2.50 11.85 -17.40
C LYS A 112 1.14 11.28 -17.04
N LYS A 113 1.18 10.20 -16.26
CA LYS A 113 0.00 9.51 -15.74
C LYS A 113 0.09 9.44 -14.23
N TYR A 114 -0.84 10.09 -13.54
CA TYR A 114 -0.92 10.06 -12.09
C TYR A 114 -1.85 8.95 -11.64
N LEU A 115 -1.45 8.27 -10.56
CA LEU A 115 -2.21 7.21 -9.93
C LEU A 115 -3.25 7.84 -9.01
N LYS A 116 -4.52 7.57 -9.28
CA LYS A 116 -5.67 8.10 -8.53
C LYS A 116 -6.49 6.97 -7.93
N LEU A 117 -6.98 7.16 -6.71
CA LEU A 117 -7.97 6.25 -6.16
C LEU A 117 -9.29 6.40 -6.92
N THR A 118 -9.89 5.26 -7.26
CA THR A 118 -11.30 5.21 -7.70
C THR A 118 -12.20 5.31 -6.47
N GLU A 119 -13.52 5.44 -6.67
CA GLU A 119 -14.50 5.35 -5.59
C GLU A 119 -14.34 4.03 -4.80
N LYS A 120 -14.22 2.90 -5.50
CA LYS A 120 -13.93 1.59 -4.89
C LYS A 120 -12.60 1.55 -4.13
N GLY A 121 -11.59 2.27 -4.62
CA GLY A 121 -10.32 2.44 -3.92
C GLY A 121 -10.47 3.20 -2.61
N TRP A 122 -11.28 4.27 -2.60
CA TRP A 122 -11.61 5.01 -1.39
C TRP A 122 -12.36 4.15 -0.37
N GLU A 123 -13.34 3.36 -0.81
CA GLU A 123 -14.05 2.39 0.05
C GLU A 123 -13.10 1.35 0.65
N ALA A 124 -12.16 0.82 -0.15
CA ALA A 124 -11.15 -0.10 0.32
C ALA A 124 -10.24 0.55 1.37
N VAL A 125 -9.80 1.79 1.14
CA VAL A 125 -9.00 2.55 2.12
C VAL A 125 -9.77 2.78 3.41
N ALA A 126 -11.04 3.17 3.34
CA ALA A 126 -11.88 3.36 4.53
C ALA A 126 -12.00 2.06 5.32
N THR A 127 -12.31 0.95 4.65
CA THR A 127 -12.40 -0.39 5.27
C THR A 127 -11.10 -0.78 5.98
N ILE A 128 -9.95 -0.54 5.34
CA ILE A 128 -8.63 -0.86 5.89
C ILE A 128 -8.27 0.06 7.07
N ALA A 129 -8.49 1.37 6.93
CA ALA A 129 -8.06 2.38 7.89
C ALA A 129 -8.92 2.41 9.16
N GLU A 130 -10.23 2.17 9.03
CA GLU A 130 -11.17 2.17 10.14
C GLU A 130 -11.23 0.81 10.87
N GLY A 131 -10.62 -0.23 10.30
CA GLY A 131 -10.62 -1.56 10.90
C GLY A 131 -12.02 -2.16 11.02
N THR A 132 -12.96 -1.74 10.17
CA THR A 132 -14.38 -2.11 10.18
C THR A 132 -14.66 -3.58 9.83
N TRP A 133 -13.64 -4.43 9.87
CA TRP A 133 -13.74 -5.89 9.75
C TRP A 133 -14.60 -6.54 10.85
N ARG A 134 -14.94 -5.82 11.92
CA ARG A 134 -15.88 -6.29 12.96
C ARG A 134 -17.33 -5.95 12.62
N ALA A 135 -17.92 -6.59 11.60
CA ALA A 135 -19.37 -6.72 11.48
C ALA A 135 -19.78 -7.74 10.40
N SER A 136 -19.63 -9.04 10.68
CA SER A 136 -20.49 -10.12 10.16
C SER A 136 -20.08 -11.45 10.76
#